data_AF-A0AAV5ZCB1-F1
#
_entry.id   AF-A0AAV5ZCB1-F1
#
_cell.length_a   1.000
_cell.length_b   1.000
_cell.length_c   1.000
_cell.angle_alpha   90.00
_cell.angle_beta   90.00
_cell.angle_gamma   90.00
#
_symmetry.space_group_name_H-M   'P 1'
#
loop_
_entity.id
_entity.type
_entity.pdbx_description
1 polymer ?
#
loop_
_entity_poly.entity_id
_entity_poly.type
_entity_poly.pdbx_seq_one_letter_code
_entity_poly.pdbx_strand_id
1 'polypeptide(L)'
;QRIHIALTVNGLPMGAEGRAEGPVRILGRVVGTGPIERVDVFRGLELLRTISPYTPRSFEGSRRYRIAWAGSRVRGRDRLTTWDGYLELSEGRIEGAEPWAMENPEKGITKRSERRIDWASNTTGDDDGVDVTLSAPVSAVLRLRTPIISLDVPLSDLADGATKAFPADGVDLRAFMRRLPECDLTRQLAIDVMDDAPPSGICAAYWLRATQEDGAQAWTSPVYLDVER
;
A
#
# COMPACT_ATOMS: atom_id res chain seq x y z
N GLN A 1 12.35 8.08 -6.05
CA GLN A 1 11.45 7.68 -7.17
C GLN A 1 10.60 8.88 -7.60
N ARG A 2 9.85 8.82 -8.73
CA ARG A 2 8.97 9.92 -9.18
C ARG A 2 7.63 9.39 -9.68
N ILE A 3 6.55 10.00 -9.21
CA ILE A 3 5.18 9.75 -9.67
C ILE A 3 4.59 11.09 -10.11
N HIS A 4 4.10 11.15 -11.35
CA HIS A 4 3.26 12.24 -11.81
C HIS A 4 1.80 11.85 -11.61
N ILE A 5 1.05 12.65 -10.86
CA ILE A 5 -0.37 12.44 -10.62
C ILE A 5 -1.15 13.71 -10.96
N ALA A 6 -2.24 13.55 -11.71
CA ALA A 6 -3.17 14.63 -12.04
C ALA A 6 -4.58 14.23 -11.59
N LEU A 7 -5.32 15.22 -11.09
CA LEU A 7 -6.70 15.11 -10.63
C LEU A 7 -7.51 16.29 -11.17
N THR A 8 -8.71 15.99 -11.65
CA THR A 8 -9.77 16.96 -11.84
C THR A 8 -11.08 16.45 -11.25
N VAL A 9 -11.83 17.32 -10.59
CA VAL A 9 -13.13 16.99 -9.98
C VAL A 9 -14.18 17.93 -10.55
N ASN A 10 -15.18 17.39 -11.26
CA ASN A 10 -16.12 18.19 -12.08
C ASN A 10 -15.41 19.20 -13.00
N GLY A 11 -14.21 18.83 -13.50
CA GLY A 11 -13.37 19.70 -14.35
C GLY A 11 -12.50 20.71 -13.60
N LEU A 12 -12.66 20.88 -12.29
CA LEU A 12 -11.81 21.73 -11.48
C LEU A 12 -10.45 21.05 -11.22
N PRO A 13 -9.31 21.76 -11.38
CA PRO A 13 -7.99 21.17 -11.16
C PRO A 13 -7.68 20.97 -9.68
N MET A 14 -6.72 20.07 -9.37
CA MET A 14 -6.22 19.88 -8.00
C MET A 14 -5.85 21.21 -7.31
N GLY A 15 -6.24 21.37 -6.04
CA GLY A 15 -6.05 22.60 -5.26
C GLY A 15 -7.13 23.68 -5.48
N ALA A 16 -8.10 23.46 -6.36
CA ALA A 16 -9.22 24.38 -6.55
C ALA A 16 -10.32 24.19 -5.48
N GLU A 17 -11.15 25.21 -5.37
CA GLU A 17 -12.38 25.21 -4.56
C GLU A 17 -13.56 25.54 -5.48
N GLY A 18 -14.73 24.98 -5.21
CA GLY A 18 -15.92 25.21 -6.02
C GLY A 18 -17.20 24.71 -5.37
N ARG A 19 -18.27 24.69 -6.18
CA ARG A 19 -19.58 24.19 -5.77
C ARG A 19 -20.01 23.04 -6.66
N ALA A 20 -20.81 22.14 -6.12
CA ALA A 20 -21.41 21.05 -6.87
C ALA A 20 -22.86 20.82 -6.46
N GLU A 21 -23.69 20.48 -7.45
CA GLU A 21 -25.05 19.98 -7.27
C GLU A 21 -25.10 18.57 -7.84
N GLY A 22 -25.59 17.59 -7.07
CA GLY A 22 -25.68 16.20 -7.50
C GLY A 22 -24.35 15.45 -7.58
N PRO A 23 -24.25 14.38 -8.41
CA PRO A 23 -23.07 13.52 -8.47
C PRO A 23 -21.76 14.24 -8.82
N VAL A 24 -20.67 13.79 -8.22
CA VAL A 24 -19.32 14.34 -8.42
C VAL A 24 -18.47 13.35 -9.21
N ARG A 25 -17.99 13.79 -10.38
CA ARG A 25 -17.09 13.00 -11.23
C ARG A 25 -15.63 13.32 -10.92
N ILE A 26 -14.87 12.27 -10.63
CA ILE A 26 -13.46 12.32 -10.26
C ILE A 26 -12.65 11.67 -11.38
N LEU A 27 -11.87 12.49 -12.08
CA LEU A 27 -10.98 12.04 -13.15
C LEU A 27 -9.53 12.21 -12.75
N GLY A 28 -8.68 11.31 -13.21
CA GLY A 28 -7.26 11.41 -12.95
C GLY A 28 -6.39 10.54 -13.84
N ARG A 29 -5.09 10.82 -13.77
CA ARG A 29 -4.07 10.03 -14.45
C ARG A 29 -2.81 9.96 -13.61
N VAL A 30 -2.26 8.75 -13.49
CA VAL A 30 -1.02 8.48 -12.78
C VAL A 30 0.01 7.93 -13.77
N VAL A 31 1.25 8.43 -13.67
CA VAL A 31 2.41 7.91 -14.40
C VAL A 31 3.58 7.76 -13.42
N GLY A 32 4.03 6.53 -13.22
CA GLY A 32 5.16 6.21 -12.36
C GLY A 32 6.45 5.98 -13.14
N THR A 33 7.59 6.13 -12.47
CA THR A 33 8.88 5.62 -12.97
C THR A 33 8.98 4.09 -12.85
N GLY A 34 8.20 3.48 -11.96
CA GLY A 34 8.01 2.04 -11.81
C GLY A 34 6.53 1.63 -11.92
N PRO A 35 6.23 0.32 -11.79
CA PRO A 35 4.86 -0.18 -11.85
C PRO A 35 3.98 0.44 -10.76
N ILE A 36 2.74 0.80 -11.13
CA ILE A 36 1.73 1.30 -10.20
C ILE A 36 1.01 0.12 -9.57
N GLU A 37 1.05 0.05 -8.24
CA GLU A 37 0.30 -0.93 -7.46
C GLU A 37 -1.19 -0.60 -7.45
N ARG A 38 -1.50 0.64 -7.08
CA ARG A 38 -2.87 1.11 -6.94
C ARG A 38 -2.98 2.64 -6.93
N VAL A 39 -4.20 3.10 -7.17
CA VAL A 39 -4.65 4.47 -6.91
C VAL A 39 -5.89 4.42 -6.03
N ASP A 40 -5.83 5.09 -4.89
CA ASP A 40 -6.91 5.23 -3.94
C ASP A 40 -7.58 6.60 -4.13
N VAL A 41 -8.90 6.60 -4.26
CA VAL A 41 -9.75 7.78 -4.46
C VAL A 41 -10.48 8.10 -3.16
N PHE A 42 -10.28 9.30 -2.63
CA PHE A 42 -10.80 9.70 -1.33
C PHE A 42 -11.79 10.87 -1.40
N ARG A 43 -12.68 10.89 -0.41
CA ARG A 43 -13.48 12.03 0.03
C ARG A 43 -13.23 12.28 1.51
N GLY A 44 -12.53 13.34 1.86
CA GLY A 44 -12.06 13.58 3.22
C GLY A 44 -11.16 12.43 3.67
N LEU A 45 -11.62 11.65 4.65
CA LEU A 45 -10.93 10.43 5.12
C LEU A 45 -11.56 9.14 4.60
N GLU A 46 -12.67 9.24 3.86
CA GLU A 46 -13.40 8.10 3.32
C GLU A 46 -12.75 7.65 2.01
N LEU A 47 -12.44 6.35 1.91
CA LEU A 47 -11.98 5.72 0.68
C LEU A 47 -13.20 5.36 -0.19
N LEU A 48 -13.39 6.08 -1.29
CA LEU A 48 -14.48 5.82 -2.23
C LEU A 48 -14.15 4.60 -3.11
N ARG A 49 -12.91 4.51 -3.59
CA ARG A 49 -12.50 3.45 -4.51
C ARG A 49 -11.00 3.21 -4.48
N THR A 50 -10.59 1.95 -4.57
CA THR A 50 -9.24 1.55 -4.99
C THR A 50 -9.28 1.04 -6.43
N ILE A 51 -8.35 1.54 -7.25
CA ILE A 51 -8.12 1.12 -8.63
C ILE A 51 -6.76 0.46 -8.69
N SER A 52 -6.69 -0.75 -9.22
CA SER A 52 -5.45 -1.52 -9.39
C SER A 52 -5.46 -2.15 -10.79
N PRO A 53 -4.30 -2.32 -11.46
CA PRO A 53 -4.24 -3.00 -12.75
C PRO A 53 -4.40 -4.51 -12.61
N TYR A 54 -4.32 -5.03 -11.39
CA TYR A 54 -4.27 -6.46 -11.13
C TYR A 54 -5.67 -7.07 -11.09
N THR A 55 -5.74 -8.29 -11.62
CA THR A 55 -6.87 -9.20 -11.49
C THR A 55 -6.39 -10.45 -10.76
N PRO A 56 -7.29 -11.37 -10.34
CA PRO A 56 -6.86 -12.64 -9.75
C PRO A 56 -5.84 -13.41 -10.62
N ARG A 57 -5.93 -13.30 -11.95
CA ARG A 57 -4.99 -13.95 -12.87
C ARG A 57 -3.59 -13.37 -12.81
N SER A 58 -3.46 -12.08 -12.46
CA SER A 58 -2.16 -11.40 -12.38
C SER A 58 -1.25 -12.04 -11.33
N PHE A 59 -1.80 -12.79 -10.37
CA PHE A 59 -1.06 -13.47 -9.30
C PHE A 59 -0.82 -14.96 -9.55
N GLU A 60 -1.37 -15.53 -10.63
CA GLU A 60 -1.20 -16.94 -10.96
C GLU A 60 0.29 -17.25 -11.23
N GLY A 61 0.78 -18.35 -10.67
CA GLY A 61 2.18 -18.76 -10.82
C GLY A 61 3.22 -17.89 -10.09
N SER A 62 2.85 -16.70 -9.60
CA SER A 62 3.78 -15.81 -8.88
C SER A 62 4.40 -16.50 -7.68
N ARG A 63 5.70 -16.28 -7.48
CA ARG A 63 6.44 -16.79 -6.31
C ARG A 63 6.88 -15.66 -5.39
N ARG A 64 6.37 -14.47 -5.63
CA ARG A 64 6.78 -13.24 -4.97
C ARG A 64 5.77 -12.84 -3.92
N TYR A 65 6.24 -12.45 -2.75
CA TYR A 65 5.40 -12.07 -1.62
C TYR A 65 5.99 -10.83 -0.96
N ARG A 66 5.10 -9.95 -0.50
CA ARG A 66 5.46 -8.80 0.33
C ARG A 66 5.15 -9.11 1.77
N ILE A 67 6.12 -8.86 2.64
CA ILE A 67 5.96 -8.84 4.09
C ILE A 67 6.31 -7.44 4.55
N ALA A 68 5.32 -6.68 4.95
CA ALA A 68 5.48 -5.27 5.25
C ALA A 68 4.82 -4.89 6.58
N TRP A 69 5.18 -3.72 7.06
CA TRP A 69 4.71 -3.14 8.31
C TRP A 69 4.67 -1.63 8.18
N ALA A 70 3.85 -1.00 9.02
CA ALA A 70 3.51 0.40 8.88
C ALA A 70 3.11 1.03 10.20
N GLY A 71 3.01 2.35 10.17
CA GLY A 71 2.35 3.15 11.20
C GLY A 71 3.29 3.66 12.28
N SER A 72 2.71 4.14 13.38
CA SER A 72 3.47 4.73 14.48
C SER A 72 2.84 4.41 15.82
N ARG A 73 3.64 4.49 16.90
CA ARG A 73 3.14 4.21 18.25
C ARG A 73 2.10 5.25 18.71
N VAL A 74 2.36 6.53 18.42
CA VAL A 74 1.52 7.67 18.80
C VAL A 74 1.56 8.76 17.73
N ARG A 75 0.69 9.77 17.85
CA ARG A 75 0.77 11.02 17.08
C ARG A 75 1.78 11.96 17.74
N GLY A 76 2.53 12.73 16.94
CA GLY A 76 3.43 13.77 17.45
C GLY A 76 4.84 13.26 17.77
N ARG A 77 5.39 13.68 18.92
CA ARG A 77 6.73 13.27 19.37
C ARG A 77 6.72 11.84 19.89
N ASP A 78 7.90 11.19 19.88
CA ASP A 78 8.09 9.80 20.34
C ASP A 78 7.26 8.77 19.58
N ARG A 79 6.98 9.06 18.29
CA ARG A 79 6.17 8.23 17.40
C ARG A 79 6.93 7.04 16.79
N LEU A 80 8.25 6.97 16.95
CA LEU A 80 9.08 5.92 16.34
C LEU A 80 8.67 4.54 16.87
N THR A 81 8.44 3.62 15.96
CA THR A 81 8.20 2.21 16.26
C THR A 81 9.33 1.36 15.68
N THR A 82 10.01 0.59 16.52
CA THR A 82 11.04 -0.36 16.09
C THR A 82 10.41 -1.67 15.64
N TRP A 83 10.77 -2.12 14.45
CA TRP A 83 10.26 -3.33 13.79
C TRP A 83 11.34 -4.40 13.58
N ASP A 84 12.56 -4.18 14.09
CA ASP A 84 13.65 -5.16 14.06
C ASP A 84 13.15 -6.56 14.37
N GLY A 85 13.44 -7.49 13.46
CA GLY A 85 12.76 -8.78 13.49
C GLY A 85 13.25 -9.70 12.39
N TYR A 86 12.48 -10.77 12.21
CA TYR A 86 12.79 -11.78 11.22
C TYR A 86 11.53 -12.42 10.65
N LEU A 87 11.72 -13.01 9.47
CA LEU A 87 10.76 -13.84 8.78
C LEU A 87 11.39 -15.22 8.60
N GLU A 88 10.68 -16.24 9.06
CA GLU A 88 11.05 -17.64 8.87
C GLU A 88 10.07 -18.35 7.94
N LEU A 89 10.57 -19.26 7.11
CA LEU A 89 9.79 -20.07 6.19
C LEU A 89 9.76 -21.53 6.65
N SER A 90 8.56 -22.06 6.94
CA SER A 90 8.41 -23.41 7.48
C SER A 90 8.86 -24.52 6.51
N GLU A 91 8.64 -24.35 5.21
CA GLU A 91 9.00 -25.31 4.14
C GLU A 91 9.43 -24.58 2.86
N GLY A 92 10.35 -25.16 2.08
CA GLY A 92 10.82 -24.60 0.82
C GLY A 92 12.16 -23.86 0.92
N ARG A 93 12.35 -22.79 0.14
CA ARG A 93 13.54 -21.92 0.18
C ARG A 93 13.19 -20.47 -0.15
N ILE A 94 13.90 -19.53 0.47
CA ILE A 94 13.91 -18.10 0.15
C ILE A 94 15.00 -17.85 -0.89
N GLU A 95 14.59 -17.73 -2.15
CA GLU A 95 15.48 -17.55 -3.32
C GLU A 95 15.86 -16.10 -3.57
N GLY A 96 15.02 -15.16 -3.13
CA GLY A 96 15.25 -13.71 -3.23
C GLY A 96 14.69 -12.99 -2.01
N ALA A 97 15.34 -11.91 -1.59
CA ALA A 97 14.84 -11.01 -0.56
C ALA A 97 15.42 -9.60 -0.79
N GLU A 98 14.56 -8.61 -0.90
CA GLU A 98 14.92 -7.21 -1.17
C GLU A 98 14.15 -6.27 -0.22
N PRO A 99 14.79 -5.27 0.39
CA PRO A 99 14.07 -4.24 1.14
C PRO A 99 13.02 -3.55 0.27
N TRP A 100 11.86 -3.27 0.85
CA TRP A 100 10.75 -2.56 0.23
C TRP A 100 10.45 -1.30 1.04
N ALA A 101 10.31 -0.15 0.36
CA ALA A 101 10.06 1.16 0.96
C ALA A 101 11.07 1.68 2.01
N MET A 102 12.14 0.94 2.30
CA MET A 102 13.18 1.35 3.24
C MET A 102 14.12 2.40 2.63
N GLU A 103 13.84 3.68 2.85
CA GLU A 103 14.65 4.78 2.29
C GLU A 103 15.89 5.15 3.12
N ASN A 104 15.91 4.83 4.41
CA ASN A 104 17.04 5.14 5.29
C ASN A 104 18.14 4.05 5.14
N PRO A 105 19.40 4.42 4.84
CA PRO A 105 20.53 3.48 4.74
C PRO A 105 20.80 2.62 5.99
N GLU A 106 20.35 3.06 7.16
CA GLU A 106 20.47 2.29 8.42
C GLU A 106 19.45 1.15 8.53
N LYS A 107 18.40 1.18 7.71
CA LYS A 107 17.38 0.13 7.62
C LYS A 107 17.78 -0.89 6.54
N GLY A 108 17.36 -2.13 6.69
CA GLY A 108 17.54 -3.16 5.67
C GLY A 108 17.67 -4.57 6.20
N ILE A 109 17.86 -5.51 5.27
CA ILE A 109 18.14 -6.91 5.57
C ILE A 109 19.56 -7.00 6.14
N THR A 110 19.68 -7.56 7.35
CA THR A 110 20.96 -7.70 8.06
C THR A 110 21.53 -9.11 7.94
N LYS A 111 20.66 -10.13 7.80
CA LYS A 111 21.05 -11.52 7.59
C LYS A 111 20.09 -12.22 6.64
N ARG A 112 20.63 -13.19 5.90
CA ARG A 112 19.86 -14.00 4.95
C ARG A 112 20.37 -15.43 4.89
N SER A 113 19.43 -16.36 4.88
CA SER A 113 19.62 -17.79 4.62
C SER A 113 18.49 -18.31 3.74
N GLU A 114 18.50 -19.60 3.41
CA GLU A 114 17.41 -20.22 2.64
C GLU A 114 16.07 -20.27 3.41
N ARG A 115 16.07 -20.11 4.73
CA ARG A 115 14.85 -20.28 5.57
C ARG A 115 14.51 -19.09 6.45
N ARG A 116 15.41 -18.10 6.51
CA ARG A 116 15.26 -16.96 7.41
C ARG A 116 15.90 -15.72 6.81
N ILE A 117 15.22 -14.59 7.00
CA ILE A 117 15.74 -13.25 6.78
C ILE A 117 15.55 -12.44 8.08
N ASP A 118 16.56 -11.68 8.45
CA ASP A 118 16.54 -10.75 9.59
C ASP A 118 16.73 -9.33 9.07
N TRP A 119 16.14 -8.34 9.73
CA TRP A 119 16.25 -6.93 9.33
C TRP A 119 16.37 -5.98 10.53
N ALA A 120 16.85 -4.78 10.23
CA ALA A 120 16.69 -3.60 11.08
C ALA A 120 15.73 -2.63 10.39
N SER A 121 14.70 -2.15 11.08
CA SER A 121 13.73 -1.20 10.55
C SER A 121 12.96 -0.49 11.67
N ASN A 122 12.50 0.72 11.36
CA ASN A 122 11.60 1.48 12.21
C ASN A 122 10.66 2.32 11.35
N THR A 123 9.47 2.62 11.86
CA THR A 123 8.49 3.49 11.18
C THR A 123 8.11 4.67 12.06
N THR A 124 7.72 5.76 11.44
CA THR A 124 7.15 6.96 12.10
C THR A 124 5.80 7.37 11.51
N GLY A 125 5.13 6.42 10.84
CA GLY A 125 3.88 6.60 10.10
C GLY A 125 3.96 6.16 8.63
N ASP A 126 5.18 5.90 8.14
CA ASP A 126 5.51 5.31 6.85
C ASP A 126 5.32 3.78 6.83
N ASP A 127 5.40 3.22 5.63
CA ASP A 127 5.39 1.78 5.37
C ASP A 127 6.83 1.32 5.07
N ASP A 128 7.25 0.20 5.62
CA ASP A 128 8.53 -0.48 5.35
C ASP A 128 8.25 -1.98 5.13
N GLY A 129 9.17 -2.72 4.53
CA GLY A 129 9.00 -4.16 4.39
C GLY A 129 10.10 -4.88 3.63
N VAL A 130 9.84 -6.13 3.29
CA VAL A 130 10.70 -6.96 2.46
C VAL A 130 9.85 -7.71 1.44
N ASP A 131 10.30 -7.66 0.18
CA ASP A 131 9.77 -8.49 -0.88
C ASP A 131 10.64 -9.75 -1.00
N VAL A 132 10.01 -10.93 -1.01
CA VAL A 132 10.68 -12.23 -1.07
C VAL A 132 10.25 -13.03 -2.27
N THR A 133 11.17 -13.79 -2.85
CA THR A 133 10.88 -14.82 -3.86
C THR A 133 11.08 -16.20 -3.25
N LEU A 134 10.06 -17.06 -3.35
CA LEU A 134 10.01 -18.34 -2.65
C LEU A 134 9.94 -19.53 -3.61
N SER A 135 10.64 -20.61 -3.29
CA SER A 135 10.36 -21.94 -3.84
C SER A 135 9.81 -22.80 -2.71
N ALA A 136 8.50 -22.80 -2.53
CA ALA A 136 7.82 -23.46 -1.42
C ALA A 136 6.45 -24.00 -1.84
N PRO A 137 5.95 -25.08 -1.21
CA PRO A 137 4.58 -25.52 -1.40
C PRO A 137 3.59 -24.49 -0.84
N VAL A 138 2.36 -24.50 -1.34
CA VAL A 138 1.30 -23.58 -0.89
C VAL A 138 0.91 -23.76 0.59
N SER A 139 1.24 -24.90 1.18
CA SER A 139 1.09 -25.21 2.61
C SER A 139 2.18 -24.59 3.49
N ALA A 140 3.25 -24.03 2.91
CA ALA A 140 4.29 -23.38 3.69
C ALA A 140 3.74 -22.16 4.45
N VAL A 141 4.39 -21.84 5.56
CA VAL A 141 3.97 -20.78 6.49
C VAL A 141 5.08 -19.75 6.60
N LEU A 142 4.70 -18.49 6.43
CA LEU A 142 5.50 -17.30 6.72
C LEU A 142 5.34 -16.96 8.20
N ARG A 143 6.44 -17.04 8.96
CA ARG A 143 6.47 -16.73 10.39
C ARG A 143 7.15 -15.39 10.60
N LEU A 144 6.34 -14.34 10.77
CA LEU A 144 6.83 -13.00 11.10
C LEU A 144 7.01 -12.90 12.61
N ARG A 145 8.17 -12.40 13.05
CA ARG A 145 8.47 -12.17 14.46
C ARG A 145 9.11 -10.80 14.64
N THR A 146 8.41 -9.93 15.35
CA THR A 146 8.85 -8.57 15.71
C THR A 146 8.42 -8.26 17.15
N PRO A 147 8.97 -7.22 17.79
CA PRO A 147 8.48 -6.75 19.09
C PRO A 147 7.02 -6.29 19.11
N ILE A 148 6.45 -5.95 17.94
CA ILE A 148 5.11 -5.39 17.80
C ILE A 148 4.08 -6.49 17.53
N ILE A 149 4.42 -7.42 16.64
CA ILE A 149 3.51 -8.47 16.20
C ILE A 149 4.26 -9.77 15.89
N SER A 150 3.60 -10.89 16.18
CA SER A 150 4.05 -12.24 15.86
C SER A 150 2.94 -12.97 15.12
N LEU A 151 3.20 -13.40 13.89
CA LEU A 151 2.20 -13.99 12.99
C LEU A 151 2.72 -15.25 12.32
N ASP A 152 1.82 -16.21 12.12
CA ASP A 152 2.04 -17.39 11.29
C ASP A 152 0.99 -17.36 10.17
N VAL A 153 1.43 -17.07 8.94
CA VAL A 153 0.55 -16.87 7.79
C VAL A 153 0.84 -17.93 6.73
N PRO A 154 -0.09 -18.86 6.45
CA PRO A 154 0.04 -19.81 5.34
C PRO A 154 0.20 -19.09 3.99
N LEU A 155 0.94 -19.65 3.03
CA LEU A 155 1.00 -19.08 1.68
C LEU A 155 -0.33 -19.18 0.95
N SER A 156 -1.14 -20.21 1.26
CA SER A 156 -2.51 -20.37 0.75
C SER A 156 -3.41 -19.20 1.09
N ASP A 157 -3.17 -18.56 2.22
CA ASP A 157 -3.94 -17.42 2.69
C ASP A 157 -3.70 -16.16 1.84
N LEU A 158 -2.62 -16.12 1.07
CA LEU A 158 -2.24 -14.98 0.23
C LEU A 158 -2.44 -15.27 -1.26
N ALA A 159 -3.10 -16.38 -1.61
CA ALA A 159 -3.11 -16.93 -2.97
C ALA A 159 -3.77 -16.01 -4.01
N ASP A 160 -4.80 -15.26 -3.62
CA ASP A 160 -5.55 -14.35 -4.50
C ASP A 160 -4.89 -12.98 -4.71
N GLY A 161 -3.77 -12.72 -4.02
CA GLY A 161 -3.06 -11.44 -4.08
C GLY A 161 -3.68 -10.33 -3.23
N ALA A 162 -4.78 -10.59 -2.52
CA ALA A 162 -5.36 -9.62 -1.61
C ALA A 162 -4.42 -9.33 -0.43
N THR A 163 -4.36 -8.06 -0.03
CA THR A 163 -3.57 -7.66 1.13
C THR A 163 -4.25 -8.09 2.42
N LYS A 164 -3.61 -8.98 3.17
CA LYS A 164 -3.98 -9.30 4.54
C LYS A 164 -3.30 -8.35 5.51
N ALA A 165 -4.09 -7.57 6.23
CA ALA A 165 -3.61 -6.63 7.24
C ALA A 165 -3.83 -7.19 8.65
N PHE A 166 -2.87 -6.94 9.53
CA PHE A 166 -2.82 -7.41 10.91
C PHE A 166 -2.59 -6.20 11.82
N PRO A 167 -3.64 -5.62 12.40
CA PRO A 167 -3.54 -4.41 13.20
C PRO A 167 -2.83 -4.67 14.53
N ALA A 168 -2.18 -3.64 15.06
CA ALA A 168 -1.60 -3.56 16.38
C ALA A 168 -1.98 -2.22 17.03
N ASP A 169 -1.74 -2.10 18.34
CA ASP A 169 -2.07 -0.89 19.10
C ASP A 169 -1.16 0.28 18.69
N GLY A 170 -1.76 1.31 18.10
CA GLY A 170 -1.05 2.51 17.67
C GLY A 170 -1.84 3.30 16.62
N VAL A 171 -1.16 4.23 15.96
CA VAL A 171 -1.72 5.01 14.86
C VAL A 171 -1.40 4.30 13.57
N ASP A 172 -2.41 3.63 13.02
CA ASP A 172 -2.30 2.83 11.79
C ASP A 172 -1.17 1.78 11.86
N LEU A 173 -0.85 1.35 13.08
CA LEU A 173 0.23 0.42 13.36
C LEU A 173 -0.22 -0.98 12.96
N ARG A 174 0.47 -1.59 12.00
CA ARG A 174 0.07 -2.89 11.45
C ARG A 174 1.24 -3.60 10.77
N ALA A 175 1.12 -4.93 10.68
CA ALA A 175 1.80 -5.68 9.63
C ALA A 175 0.81 -5.96 8.49
N PHE A 176 1.32 -6.19 7.28
CA PHE A 176 0.50 -6.66 6.17
C PHE A 176 1.31 -7.54 5.23
N MET A 177 0.63 -8.51 4.63
CA MET A 177 1.24 -9.46 3.70
C MET A 177 0.35 -9.65 2.47
N ARG A 178 0.98 -9.88 1.32
CA ARG A 178 0.28 -10.23 0.08
C ARG A 178 1.19 -11.00 -0.86
N ARG A 179 0.60 -11.73 -1.81
CA ARG A 179 1.32 -12.19 -3.00
C ARG A 179 1.45 -11.01 -3.97
N LEU A 180 2.60 -10.90 -4.62
CA LEU A 180 2.88 -9.89 -5.64
C LEU A 180 2.47 -10.43 -7.02
N PRO A 181 2.01 -9.55 -7.93
CA PRO A 181 1.60 -9.98 -9.27
C PRO A 181 2.81 -10.46 -10.08
N GLU A 182 2.61 -11.44 -10.96
CA GLU A 182 3.60 -11.90 -11.95
C GLU A 182 3.51 -11.06 -13.23
N CYS A 183 2.31 -10.64 -13.63
CA CYS A 183 2.04 -9.90 -14.86
C CYS A 183 1.13 -8.68 -14.63
N ASP A 184 0.70 -8.03 -15.71
CA ASP A 184 -0.15 -6.82 -15.72
C ASP A 184 0.45 -5.59 -15.02
N LEU A 185 1.78 -5.60 -14.85
CA LEU A 185 2.53 -4.44 -14.37
C LEU A 185 2.42 -3.30 -15.39
N THR A 186 1.82 -2.18 -14.98
CA THR A 186 1.74 -0.97 -15.78
C THR A 186 2.34 0.21 -15.03
N ARG A 187 2.95 1.13 -15.76
CA ARG A 187 3.43 2.41 -15.21
C ARG A 187 2.36 3.51 -15.26
N GLN A 188 1.18 3.21 -15.80
CA GLN A 188 0.12 4.19 -16.03
C GLN A 188 -1.25 3.64 -15.63
N LEU A 189 -2.03 4.48 -14.96
CA LEU A 189 -3.43 4.21 -14.64
C LEU A 189 -4.28 5.46 -14.90
N ALA A 190 -5.48 5.24 -15.43
CA ALA A 190 -6.52 6.24 -15.56
C ALA A 190 -7.57 6.05 -14.44
N ILE A 191 -8.15 7.15 -14.01
CA ILE A 191 -9.16 7.20 -12.96
C ILE A 191 -10.41 7.82 -13.55
N ASP A 192 -11.54 7.14 -13.39
CA ASP A 192 -12.89 7.64 -13.66
C ASP A 192 -13.82 7.05 -12.61
N VAL A 193 -14.13 7.85 -11.59
CA VAL A 193 -14.96 7.45 -10.46
C VAL A 193 -16.09 8.47 -10.30
N MET A 194 -17.29 7.96 -10.08
CA MET A 194 -18.45 8.77 -9.71
C MET A 194 -18.71 8.63 -8.21
N ASP A 195 -18.86 9.75 -7.52
CA ASP A 195 -19.49 9.83 -6.21
C ASP A 195 -20.95 10.23 -6.44
N ASP A 196 -21.86 9.26 -6.44
CA ASP A 196 -23.28 9.47 -6.78
C ASP A 196 -24.05 10.24 -5.71
N ALA A 197 -23.56 10.24 -4.47
CA ALA A 197 -24.23 10.84 -3.32
C ALA A 197 -23.22 11.57 -2.41
N PRO A 198 -22.65 12.69 -2.89
CA PRO A 198 -21.80 13.52 -2.06
C PRO A 198 -22.60 14.13 -0.90
N PRO A 199 -22.02 14.21 0.31
CA PRO A 199 -22.72 14.74 1.48
C PRO A 199 -23.01 16.23 1.28
N SER A 200 -24.28 16.63 1.33
CA SER A 200 -24.70 18.02 1.18
C SER A 200 -24.49 18.83 2.46
N GLY A 201 -24.25 20.13 2.31
CA GLY A 201 -24.10 21.07 3.42
C GLY A 201 -22.78 20.98 4.17
N ILE A 202 -21.81 20.21 3.66
CA ILE A 202 -20.42 20.20 4.12
C ILE A 202 -19.48 20.34 2.93
N CYS A 203 -18.33 20.97 3.17
CA CYS A 203 -17.26 21.04 2.18
C CYS A 203 -16.59 19.65 2.06
N ALA A 204 -16.71 19.02 0.89
CA ALA A 204 -16.12 17.73 0.58
C ALA A 204 -14.76 17.91 -0.09
N ALA A 205 -13.72 17.27 0.45
CA ALA A 205 -12.36 17.32 -0.09
C ALA A 205 -12.04 16.04 -0.87
N TYR A 206 -11.90 16.13 -2.18
CA TYR A 206 -11.59 14.99 -3.04
C TYR A 206 -10.11 14.96 -3.40
N TRP A 207 -9.46 13.81 -3.22
CA TRP A 207 -8.03 13.66 -3.48
C TRP A 207 -7.66 12.22 -3.84
N LEU A 208 -6.49 12.05 -4.45
CA LEU A 208 -5.95 10.76 -4.86
C LEU A 208 -4.67 10.45 -4.08
N ARG A 209 -4.45 9.16 -3.79
CA ARG A 209 -3.14 8.61 -3.43
C ARG A 209 -2.74 7.55 -4.46
N ALA A 210 -1.57 7.69 -5.07
CA ALA A 210 -0.96 6.65 -5.88
C ALA A 210 0.15 5.95 -5.11
N THR A 211 0.24 4.63 -5.28
CA THR A 211 1.31 3.79 -4.73
C THR A 211 1.96 3.00 -5.86
N GLN A 212 3.29 3.05 -5.94
CA GLN A 212 4.07 2.18 -6.82
C GLN A 212 4.40 0.84 -6.12
N GLU A 213 4.72 -0.19 -6.90
CA GLU A 213 5.16 -1.48 -6.37
C GLU A 213 6.42 -1.39 -5.51
N ASP A 214 7.26 -0.37 -5.66
CA ASP A 214 8.45 -0.14 -4.82
C ASP A 214 8.14 0.61 -3.50
N GLY A 215 6.86 0.90 -3.24
CA GLY A 215 6.40 1.57 -2.03
C GLY A 215 6.37 3.09 -2.12
N ALA A 216 6.89 3.68 -3.21
CA ALA A 216 6.81 5.12 -3.41
C ALA A 216 5.35 5.57 -3.52
N GLN A 217 5.02 6.68 -2.85
CA GLN A 217 3.67 7.24 -2.83
C GLN A 217 3.65 8.69 -3.31
N ALA A 218 2.52 9.09 -3.88
CA ALA A 218 2.23 10.48 -4.22
C ALA A 218 0.77 10.80 -3.94
N TRP A 219 0.53 12.05 -3.55
CA TRP A 219 -0.80 12.59 -3.24
C TRP A 219 -1.08 13.81 -4.10
N THR A 220 -2.34 14.00 -4.47
CA THR A 220 -2.78 15.26 -5.05
C THR A 220 -3.16 16.25 -3.94
N SER A 221 -3.01 17.55 -4.20
CA SER A 221 -3.76 18.54 -3.44
C SER A 221 -5.27 18.26 -3.61
N PRO A 222 -6.08 18.39 -2.54
CA PRO A 222 -7.52 18.17 -2.68
C PRO A 222 -8.19 19.19 -3.58
N VAL A 223 -9.31 18.80 -4.19
CA VAL A 223 -10.32 19.73 -4.69
C VAL A 223 -11.44 19.82 -3.67
N TYR A 224 -11.78 21.03 -3.25
CA TYR A 224 -12.80 21.28 -2.24
C TYR A 224 -14.11 21.68 -2.91
N LEU A 225 -15.19 20.98 -2.60
CA LEU A 225 -16.51 21.25 -3.14
C LEU A 225 -17.51 21.50 -2.02
N ASP A 226 -18.13 22.68 -2.03
CA ASP A 226 -19.36 22.90 -1.28
C ASP A 226 -20.52 22.24 -2.04
N VAL A 227 -21.03 21.15 -1.49
CA VAL A 227 -22.10 20.37 -2.12
C VAL A 227 -23.44 20.92 -1.68
N GLU A 228 -24.15 21.55 -2.60
CA GLU A 228 -25.50 22.07 -2.37
C GLU A 228 -26.54 20.93 -2.45
N ARG A 229 -27.73 21.16 -1.89
CA ARG A 229 -28.81 20.16 -1.83
C ARG A 229 -29.54 19.99 -3.15
#